data_AF-A0A9P8ID11-F1
#
_entry.id   AF-A0A9P8ID11-F1
#
_cell.length_a   1.000
_cell.length_b   1.000
_cell.length_c   1.000
_cell.angle_alpha   90.00
_cell.angle_beta   90.00
_cell.angle_gamma   90.00
#
_symmetry.space_group_name_H-M   'P 1'
#
loop_
_entity.id
_entity.type
_entity.pdbx_description
1 polymer ?
#
loop_
_entity_poly.entity_id
_entity_poly.type
_entity_poly.pdbx_seq_one_letter_code
_entity_poly.pdbx_strand_id
1 'polypeptide(L)'
;MKLAGVFTALTLASAASAWTLTIHYVNGQHLDMHGTSSSGCVDLRTIDSMAMDYYFNPKTDWWPDPNRVRLYGNTGCDNQVWDSNREGSSDLVPDRYVRSYIVDHD
;
A
#
# COMPACT_ATOMS: atom_id res chain seq x y z
N MET A 1 -54.47 9.77 12.31
CA MET A 1 -53.23 10.23 11.66
C MET A 1 -52.16 9.20 11.95
N LYS A 2 -51.65 8.47 10.93
CA LYS A 2 -50.57 7.49 11.09
C LYS A 2 -49.32 8.07 10.44
N LEU A 3 -48.38 8.56 11.26
CA LEU A 3 -47.05 8.94 10.79
C LEU A 3 -46.25 7.64 10.54
N ALA A 4 -46.10 7.27 9.27
CA ALA A 4 -45.15 6.27 8.86
C ALA A 4 -43.77 6.94 8.80
N GLY A 5 -43.00 6.80 9.87
CA GLY A 5 -41.59 7.21 9.91
C GLY A 5 -40.76 6.19 9.13
N VAL A 6 -40.31 6.56 7.94
CA VAL A 6 -39.31 5.78 7.19
C VAL A 6 -37.94 6.15 7.75
N PHE A 7 -37.37 5.26 8.55
CA PHE A 7 -35.96 5.31 8.95
C PHE A 7 -35.11 4.82 7.77
N THR A 8 -34.58 5.73 6.97
CA THR A 8 -33.58 5.40 5.96
C THR A 8 -32.23 5.21 6.65
N ALA A 9 -31.84 3.96 6.90
CA ALA A 9 -30.52 3.62 7.39
C ALA A 9 -29.47 3.86 6.28
N LEU A 10 -28.68 4.93 6.41
CA LEU A 10 -27.49 5.16 5.59
C LEU A 10 -26.41 4.15 5.99
N THR A 11 -26.28 3.05 5.25
CA THR A 11 -25.13 2.15 5.39
C THR A 11 -23.91 2.82 4.78
N LEU A 12 -23.05 3.39 5.63
CA LEU A 12 -21.70 3.81 5.25
C LEU A 12 -20.92 2.53 4.87
N ALA A 13 -20.77 2.26 3.58
CA ALA A 13 -19.86 1.23 3.12
C ALA A 13 -18.43 1.69 3.41
N SER A 14 -17.84 1.21 4.51
CA SER A 14 -16.41 1.39 4.75
C SER A 14 -15.66 0.64 3.66
N ALA A 15 -14.92 1.35 2.81
CA ALA A 15 -14.00 0.75 1.87
C ALA A 15 -12.94 -0.04 2.67
N ALA A 16 -13.11 -1.35 2.75
CA ALA A 16 -12.15 -2.23 3.41
C ALA A 16 -10.92 -2.37 2.51
N SER A 17 -9.77 -1.84 2.95
CA SER A 17 -8.47 -2.12 2.32
C SER A 17 -7.98 -3.50 2.75
N ALA A 18 -7.58 -4.34 1.79
CA ALA A 18 -6.88 -5.61 1.98
C ALA A 18 -5.41 -5.42 2.38
N TRP A 19 -4.81 -4.29 2.03
CA TRP A 19 -3.44 -3.99 2.45
C TRP A 19 -3.20 -2.49 2.57
N THR A 20 -2.18 -2.16 3.35
CA THR A 20 -1.56 -0.82 3.39
C THR A 20 -0.05 -0.94 3.23
N LEU A 21 0.53 0.03 2.52
CA LEU A 21 1.96 0.21 2.35
C LEU A 21 2.28 1.67 2.65
N THR A 22 3.20 1.92 3.57
CA THR A 22 3.76 3.24 3.84
C THR A 22 5.24 3.21 3.49
N ILE A 23 5.73 4.16 2.70
CA ILE A 23 7.16 4.31 2.40
C ILE A 23 7.65 5.60 3.04
N HIS A 24 8.71 5.54 3.85
CA HIS A 24 9.35 6.71 4.45
C HIS A 24 10.62 7.09 3.68
N TYR A 25 10.79 8.39 3.47
CA TYR A 25 11.89 8.96 2.68
C TYR A 25 12.84 9.76 3.56
N VAL A 26 14.12 9.81 3.17
CA VAL A 26 15.21 10.49 3.92
C VAL A 26 14.90 11.96 4.22
N ASN A 27 14.12 12.61 3.36
CA ASN A 27 13.70 13.99 3.55
C ASN A 27 12.53 14.19 4.55
N GLY A 28 12.09 13.12 5.22
CA GLY A 28 10.98 13.14 6.18
C GLY A 28 9.58 13.02 5.58
N GLN A 29 9.46 12.93 4.25
CA GLN A 29 8.18 12.66 3.61
C GLN A 29 7.81 11.17 3.71
N HIS A 30 6.53 10.87 3.62
CA HIS A 30 6.03 9.51 3.46
C HIS A 30 4.92 9.45 2.42
N LEU A 31 4.73 8.26 1.85
CA LEU A 31 3.60 7.95 0.98
C LEU A 31 2.81 6.81 1.60
N ASP A 32 1.53 7.05 1.85
CA ASP A 32 0.58 6.03 2.27
C ASP A 32 -0.21 5.51 1.07
N MET A 33 -0.24 4.20 0.92
CA MET A 33 -0.91 3.50 -0.16
C MET A 33 -1.75 2.37 0.43
N HIS A 34 -2.84 2.04 -0.25
CA HIS A 34 -3.70 0.95 0.15
C HIS A 34 -4.39 0.34 -1.07
N GLY A 35 -4.86 -0.89 -0.95
CA GLY A 35 -5.66 -1.53 -1.99
C GLY A 35 -6.59 -2.59 -1.42
N THR A 36 -7.56 -3.01 -2.23
CA THR A 36 -8.52 -4.08 -1.91
C THR A 36 -8.20 -5.40 -2.61
N SER A 37 -7.19 -5.39 -3.49
CA SER A 37 -6.68 -6.50 -4.29
C SER A 37 -5.22 -6.18 -4.69
N SER A 38 -4.56 -7.05 -5.45
CA SER A 38 -3.22 -6.76 -5.97
C SER A 38 -3.17 -5.41 -6.68
N SER A 39 -2.11 -4.63 -6.46
CA SER A 39 -2.03 -3.26 -6.98
C SER A 39 -1.83 -3.20 -8.51
N GLY A 40 -1.33 -4.28 -9.11
CA GLY A 40 -0.64 -4.18 -10.39
C GLY A 40 0.61 -3.30 -10.28
N CYS A 41 1.17 -2.88 -11.41
CA CYS A 41 2.27 -1.93 -11.40
C CYS A 41 1.77 -0.50 -11.17
N VAL A 42 2.28 0.18 -10.14
CA VAL A 42 1.90 1.55 -9.81
C VAL A 42 3.11 2.47 -9.74
N ASP A 43 3.11 3.51 -10.57
CA ASP A 43 4.15 4.56 -10.58
C ASP A 43 3.95 5.58 -9.47
N LEU A 44 5.03 5.90 -8.76
CA LEU A 44 5.12 6.96 -7.76
C LEU A 44 5.58 8.25 -8.44
N ARG A 45 4.74 9.29 -8.41
CA ARG A 45 4.99 10.54 -9.16
C ARG A 45 5.58 11.69 -8.34
N THR A 46 5.85 11.50 -7.06
CA THR A 46 5.77 12.62 -6.12
C THR A 46 6.99 12.92 -5.27
N ILE A 47 7.99 12.03 -5.17
CA ILE A 47 9.10 12.23 -4.21
C ILE A 47 10.46 11.96 -4.86
N ASP A 48 11.27 13.01 -4.98
CA ASP A 48 12.68 12.93 -5.40
C ASP A 48 13.59 12.81 -4.18
N SER A 49 13.48 11.69 -3.48
CA SER A 49 14.31 11.34 -2.32
C SER A 49 14.48 9.83 -2.27
N MET A 50 15.50 9.36 -1.55
CA MET A 50 15.69 7.93 -1.32
C MET A 50 14.72 7.47 -0.24
N ALA A 51 14.12 6.29 -0.43
CA ALA A 51 13.36 5.60 0.58
C ALA A 51 14.33 4.93 1.57
N MET A 52 14.08 5.11 2.87
CA MET A 52 14.89 4.56 3.95
C MET A 52 14.27 3.30 4.58
N ASP A 53 12.95 3.25 4.63
CA ASP A 53 12.19 2.13 5.17
C ASP A 53 10.78 2.09 4.59
N TYR A 54 10.08 0.98 4.82
CA TYR A 54 8.65 0.86 4.56
C TYR A 54 7.95 0.08 5.67
N TYR A 55 6.67 0.34 5.82
CA TYR A 55 5.76 -0.43 6.66
C TYR A 55 4.69 -1.07 5.77
N PHE A 56 4.54 -2.39 5.85
CA PHE A 56 3.53 -3.14 5.10
C PHE A 56 2.60 -3.90 6.03
N ASN A 57 1.29 -3.88 5.74
CA ASN A 57 0.29 -4.59 6.54
C ASN A 57 -0.82 -5.17 5.63
N PRO A 58 -0.92 -6.50 5.47
CA PRO A 58 -2.10 -7.17 4.94
C PRO A 58 -3.21 -7.17 6.01
N LYS A 59 -4.33 -6.49 5.74
CA LYS A 59 -5.29 -6.10 6.78
C LYS A 59 -6.32 -7.15 7.16
N THR A 60 -6.57 -8.16 6.32
CA THR A 60 -7.60 -9.18 6.59
C THR A 60 -7.01 -10.58 6.69
N ASP A 61 -7.18 -11.17 7.87
CA ASP A 61 -6.67 -12.51 8.20
C ASP A 61 -7.42 -13.66 7.50
N TRP A 62 -8.59 -13.39 6.89
CA TRP A 62 -9.56 -14.40 6.46
C TRP A 62 -9.77 -14.47 4.93
N TRP A 63 -9.19 -13.55 4.19
CA TRP A 63 -9.10 -13.59 2.72
C TRP A 63 -7.63 -13.72 2.34
N PRO A 64 -7.25 -14.36 1.21
CA PRO A 64 -5.89 -14.23 0.72
C PRO A 64 -5.69 -12.77 0.35
N ASP A 65 -5.16 -11.99 1.30
CA ASP A 65 -4.74 -10.63 1.06
C ASP A 65 -3.35 -10.65 0.43
N PRO A 66 -3.07 -9.71 -0.49
CA PRO A 66 -1.72 -9.53 -0.99
C PRO A 66 -0.74 -9.42 0.18
N ASN A 67 0.31 -10.23 0.15
CA ASN A 67 1.25 -10.40 1.25
C ASN A 67 2.70 -10.15 0.83
N ARG A 68 2.94 -9.76 -0.43
CA ARG A 68 4.25 -9.45 -0.97
C ARG A 68 4.31 -8.03 -1.52
N VAL A 69 5.41 -7.34 -1.24
CA VAL A 69 5.74 -6.00 -1.71
C VAL A 69 7.01 -6.07 -2.55
N ARG A 70 6.92 -5.57 -3.78
CA ARG A 70 8.07 -5.37 -4.66
C ARG A 70 8.23 -3.88 -4.96
N LEU A 71 9.44 -3.38 -4.77
CA LEU A 71 9.78 -1.97 -5.02
C LEU A 71 10.78 -1.89 -6.17
N TYR A 72 10.63 -0.84 -6.96
CA TYR A 72 11.34 -0.68 -8.22
C TYR A 72 12.01 0.69 -8.29
N GLY A 73 13.22 0.73 -8.82
CA GLY A 73 14.00 1.96 -8.94
C GLY A 73 13.55 2.85 -10.11
N ASN A 74 12.87 2.28 -11.10
CA ASN A 74 12.34 2.99 -12.26
C ASN A 74 10.80 2.93 -12.28
N THR A 75 10.18 3.83 -13.04
CA THR A 75 8.74 3.72 -13.37
C THR A 75 8.47 2.51 -14.25
N GLY A 76 7.24 2.01 -14.27
CA GLY A 76 6.84 0.86 -15.06
C GLY A 76 7.27 -0.48 -14.45
N CYS A 77 7.62 -0.50 -13.16
CA CYS A 77 8.08 -1.69 -12.44
C CYS A 77 9.31 -2.33 -13.08
N ASP A 78 10.23 -1.47 -13.51
CA ASP A 78 11.55 -1.82 -14.02
C ASP A 78 12.63 -1.61 -12.95
N ASN A 79 13.73 -2.36 -13.06
CA ASN A 79 14.84 -2.36 -12.11
C ASN A 79 14.37 -2.65 -10.67
N GLN A 80 14.01 -3.90 -10.38
CA GLN A 80 13.58 -4.33 -9.04
C GLN A 80 14.71 -4.08 -8.03
N VAL A 81 14.41 -3.31 -6.99
CA VAL A 81 15.37 -2.98 -5.93
C VAL A 81 15.01 -3.59 -4.59
N TRP A 82 13.79 -4.10 -4.43
CA TRP A 82 13.35 -4.76 -3.20
C TRP A 82 12.24 -5.78 -3.48
N ASP A 83 12.23 -6.85 -2.70
CA ASP A 83 11.22 -7.90 -2.71
C ASP A 83 11.08 -8.47 -1.31
N SER A 84 9.86 -8.49 -0.77
CA SER A 84 9.60 -8.96 0.58
C SER A 84 8.16 -9.41 0.76
N ASN A 85 7.99 -10.56 1.42
CA ASN A 85 6.70 -11.05 1.90
C ASN A 85 6.51 -10.82 3.42
N ARG A 86 7.30 -9.92 4.00
CA ARG A 86 7.29 -9.61 5.43
C ARG A 86 6.30 -8.49 5.74
N GLU A 87 5.42 -8.75 6.70
CA GLU A 87 4.60 -7.73 7.36
C GLU A 87 5.44 -6.89 8.36
N GLY A 88 5.03 -5.65 8.54
CA GLY A 88 5.57 -4.71 9.51
C GLY A 88 6.59 -3.78 8.87
N SER A 89 7.43 -3.18 9.73
CA SER A 89 8.50 -2.30 9.28
C SER A 89 9.69 -3.10 8.75
N SER A 90 10.32 -2.60 7.70
CA SER A 90 11.57 -3.13 7.15
C SER A 90 12.44 -2.00 6.60
N ASP A 91 13.69 -1.97 7.05
CA ASP A 91 14.67 -1.00 6.59
C ASP A 91 15.15 -1.34 5.17
N LEU A 92 15.18 -0.32 4.32
CA LEU A 92 15.74 -0.41 2.97
C LEU A 92 17.22 -0.07 3.04
N VAL A 93 18.08 -1.00 3.46
CA VAL A 93 19.53 -0.77 3.57
C VAL A 93 20.29 -1.38 2.38
N PRO A 94 21.08 -0.59 1.60
CA PRO A 94 21.18 0.86 1.66
C PRO A 94 19.92 1.56 1.13
N ASP A 95 19.74 2.82 1.53
CA ASP A 95 18.65 3.67 1.03
C ASP A 95 18.66 3.67 -0.50
N ARG A 96 17.47 3.74 -1.11
CA ARG A 96 17.32 3.59 -2.56
C ARG A 96 16.20 4.42 -3.13
N TYR A 97 16.33 4.82 -4.39
CA TYR A 97 15.22 5.41 -5.11
C TYR A 97 14.14 4.35 -5.34
N VAL A 98 12.89 4.72 -5.05
CA VAL A 98 11.70 3.92 -5.32
C VAL A 98 10.76 4.75 -6.16
N ARG A 99 10.47 4.29 -7.38
CA ARG A 99 9.68 5.00 -8.40
C ARG A 99 8.43 4.24 -8.83
N SER A 100 8.33 2.95 -8.53
CA SER A 100 7.08 2.21 -8.65
C SER A 100 7.05 1.03 -7.69
N TYR A 101 5.88 0.45 -7.50
CA TYR A 101 5.68 -0.70 -6.63
C TYR A 101 4.67 -1.70 -7.21
N ILE A 102 4.74 -2.93 -6.69
CA ILE A 102 3.70 -3.95 -6.82
C ILE A 102 3.42 -4.52 -5.42
N VAL A 103 2.14 -4.64 -5.08
CA VAL A 103 1.65 -5.43 -3.95
C VAL A 103 0.83 -6.59 -4.51
N ASP A 104 1.26 -7.82 -4.27
CA ASP A 104 0.63 -9.05 -4.80
C ASP A 104 0.75 -10.24 -3.83
N HIS A 105 0.38 -11.42 -4.31
CA HIS A 105 0.60 -12.68 -3.59
C HIS A 105 1.97 -13.24 -3.95
N ASP A 106 2.62 -13.89 -2.98
CA ASP A 106 3.83 -14.67 -3.21
C ASP A 106 3.62 -15.78 -4.27
#